data_AF-Q2FPQ5-F1
#
_entry.id   AF-Q2FPQ5-F1
#
_cell.length_a   1.000
_cell.length_b   1.000
_cell.length_c   1.000
_cell.angle_alpha   90.00
_cell.angle_beta   90.00
_cell.angle_gamma   90.00
#
_symmetry.space_group_name_H-M   'P 1'
#
loop_
_entity.id
_entity.type
_entity.pdbx_description
1 polymer ?
#
loop_
_entity_poly.entity_id
_entity_poly.type
_entity_poly.pdbx_seq_one_letter_code
_entity_poly.pdbx_strand_id
1 'polypeptide(L)'
;MKMLFICALLIGLVMLPLGVMAEEGTLVEDETAGVNISEEIAIVETNTPNLAPMFGKVHQTLLMATEEAFGYLLTGDIAEKEAFFKELALSEEAMTAFEGAASGAMEDEQVIVTGFDEVKTSYANLTAAADTMFVSFETEGKPVMDDVIAFEASVDIVFDTTDKVWDEYNVDGPATVDASVRSLYGRLLAAVQESYAYPVLGDMIEKEDALADFADFDTVIAQYEQKYPDASYDDIKAMKAEIQAAAEAMFASFEENGTADPADVAALETLVEEMNEKALKLFDTSSEETVVIEESSEIEETAVNTTA
;
A
#
# COMPACT_ATOMS: atom_id res chain seq x y z
N MET A 1 34.45 -12.31 -35.50
CA MET A 1 35.88 -12.64 -35.66
C MET A 1 36.66 -11.82 -34.62
N LYS A 2 37.32 -12.50 -33.66
CA LYS A 2 38.32 -12.00 -32.66
C LYS A 2 37.77 -11.09 -31.54
N MET A 3 38.16 -11.14 -30.27
CA MET A 3 39.03 -11.95 -29.37
C MET A 3 38.66 -11.43 -27.95
N LEU A 4 38.25 -12.21 -26.95
CA LEU A 4 39.02 -13.07 -26.02
C LEU A 4 40.12 -12.38 -25.16
N PHE A 5 40.00 -12.58 -23.83
CA PHE A 5 41.01 -12.59 -22.74
C PHE A 5 41.62 -11.23 -22.31
N ILE A 6 41.86 -10.91 -21.02
CA ILE A 6 42.76 -11.57 -20.05
C ILE A 6 42.46 -11.12 -18.59
N CYS A 7 42.57 -12.06 -17.64
CA CYS A 7 42.65 -11.89 -16.17
C CYS A 7 43.97 -11.27 -15.69
N ALA A 8 43.98 -10.61 -14.52
CA ALA A 8 45.19 -10.53 -13.68
C ALA A 8 44.86 -10.51 -12.18
N LEU A 9 45.27 -11.58 -11.51
CA LEU A 9 45.40 -11.74 -10.06
C LEU A 9 46.82 -11.25 -9.63
N LEU A 10 46.97 -10.95 -8.33
CA LEU A 10 48.15 -11.15 -7.46
C LEU A 10 48.99 -9.96 -6.92
N ILE A 11 49.11 -10.01 -5.58
CA ILE A 11 50.25 -9.64 -4.69
C ILE A 11 50.33 -8.14 -4.29
N GLY A 12 50.49 -7.75 -3.01
CA GLY A 12 51.02 -8.54 -1.89
C GLY A 12 50.97 -7.90 -0.51
N LEU A 13 51.20 -8.81 0.43
CA LEU A 13 51.54 -8.72 1.84
C LEU A 13 52.60 -7.64 2.16
N VAL A 14 52.38 -6.87 3.24
CA VAL A 14 53.46 -6.42 4.14
C VAL A 14 52.98 -6.55 5.58
N MET A 15 53.68 -7.40 6.34
CA MET A 15 53.60 -7.52 7.80
C MET A 15 54.51 -6.47 8.49
N LEU A 16 53.99 -5.88 9.60
CA LEU A 16 54.55 -5.66 10.96
C LEU A 16 56.03 -5.18 11.13
N PRO A 17 56.44 -4.40 12.18
CA PRO A 17 56.24 -4.78 13.60
C PRO A 17 56.25 -3.71 14.75
N LEU A 18 55.64 -4.13 15.87
CA LEU A 18 56.06 -4.14 17.30
C LEU A 18 56.65 -2.91 18.05
N GLY A 19 56.18 -2.79 19.31
CA GLY A 19 56.89 -2.15 20.46
C GLY A 19 55.97 -1.95 21.69
N VAL A 20 55.73 -2.96 22.54
CA VAL A 20 56.41 -3.26 23.85
C VAL A 20 56.03 -2.24 24.96
N MET A 21 55.11 -2.57 25.89
CA MET A 21 55.23 -3.34 27.17
C MET A 21 55.97 -2.62 28.32
N ALA A 22 55.33 -2.59 29.50
CA ALA A 22 55.83 -2.74 30.89
C ALA A 22 55.01 -1.86 31.87
N GLU A 23 54.70 -2.19 33.12
CA GLU A 23 54.63 -3.40 33.96
C GLU A 23 54.00 -2.95 35.30
N GLU A 24 53.62 -3.91 36.14
CA GLU A 24 52.83 -3.91 37.37
C GLU A 24 53.16 -2.92 38.51
N GLY A 25 52.12 -2.63 39.32
CA GLY A 25 52.22 -2.10 40.68
C GLY A 25 51.00 -2.48 41.53
N THR A 26 51.26 -3.15 42.65
CA THR A 26 50.40 -3.85 43.62
C THR A 26 49.35 -3.04 44.43
N LEU A 27 48.21 -3.73 44.68
CA LEU A 27 47.25 -3.72 45.80
C LEU A 27 47.22 -2.57 46.83
N VAL A 28 46.04 -1.93 46.96
CA VAL A 28 45.44 -1.48 48.23
C VAL A 28 43.92 -1.72 48.13
N GLU A 29 43.37 -2.53 49.04
CA GLU A 29 41.93 -2.58 49.33
C GLU A 29 41.52 -1.27 50.00
N ASP A 30 40.49 -0.59 49.47
CA ASP A 30 39.66 0.31 50.25
C ASP A 30 38.20 0.16 49.81
N GLU A 31 37.40 -0.40 50.71
CA GLU A 31 35.97 -0.58 50.56
C GLU A 31 35.26 0.77 50.72
N THR A 32 34.82 1.39 49.63
CA THR A 32 33.73 2.38 49.70
C THR A 32 32.81 2.27 48.49
N ALA A 33 31.69 1.59 48.71
CA ALA A 33 30.39 1.71 48.05
C ALA A 33 30.40 2.37 46.66
N GLY A 34 30.58 1.55 45.63
CA GLY A 34 30.11 1.91 44.30
C GLY A 34 28.59 2.01 44.34
N VAL A 35 28.06 3.23 44.29
CA VAL A 35 26.68 3.45 43.85
C VAL A 35 26.63 2.94 42.41
N ASN A 36 26.15 1.71 42.25
CA ASN A 36 25.82 1.18 40.96
C ASN A 36 24.56 1.93 40.52
N ILE A 37 24.75 3.09 39.89
CA ILE A 37 23.72 3.66 39.04
C ILE A 37 23.63 2.67 37.89
N SER A 38 22.78 1.68 38.05
CA SER A 38 22.20 0.99 36.90
C SER A 38 21.52 2.10 36.12
N GLU A 39 22.20 2.64 35.11
CA GLU A 39 21.49 3.16 33.95
C GLU A 39 20.71 1.98 33.43
N GLU A 40 19.50 1.84 33.94
CA GLU A 40 18.41 1.23 33.20
C GLU A 40 18.35 2.04 31.91
N ILE A 41 19.06 1.55 30.89
CA ILE A 41 18.78 1.91 29.51
C ILE A 41 17.36 1.41 29.34
N ALA A 42 16.40 2.29 29.59
CA ALA A 42 15.08 2.15 29.04
C ALA A 42 15.33 1.98 27.55
N ILE A 43 15.22 0.74 27.07
CA ILE A 43 14.99 0.51 25.66
C ILE A 43 13.61 1.12 25.47
N VAL A 44 13.59 2.42 25.15
CA VAL A 44 12.44 3.02 24.51
C VAL A 44 12.36 2.22 23.23
N GLU A 45 11.47 1.23 23.18
CA GLU A 45 10.97 0.72 21.92
C GLU A 45 10.38 1.95 21.24
N THR A 46 11.19 2.60 20.42
CA THR A 46 10.68 3.53 19.45
C THR A 46 9.87 2.66 18.53
N ASN A 47 8.56 2.61 18.75
CA ASN A 47 7.60 2.09 17.79
C ASN A 47 7.77 2.94 16.53
N THR A 48 8.76 2.62 15.71
CA THR A 48 8.92 3.22 14.40
C THR A 48 7.64 2.88 13.65
N PRO A 49 6.91 3.89 13.14
CA PRO A 49 5.71 3.63 12.36
C PRO A 49 6.06 2.77 11.15
N ASN A 50 5.29 1.71 10.89
CA ASN A 50 5.40 0.99 9.64
C ASN A 50 4.54 1.72 8.60
N LEU A 51 5.19 2.42 7.68
CA LEU A 51 4.51 3.31 6.74
C LEU A 51 3.86 2.59 5.56
N ALA A 52 4.31 1.39 5.21
CA ALA A 52 3.79 0.65 4.06
C ALA A 52 2.29 0.33 4.17
N PRO A 53 1.77 -0.24 5.29
CA PRO A 53 0.34 -0.40 5.48
C PRO A 53 -0.48 0.89 5.32
N MET A 54 0.06 2.03 5.75
CA MET A 54 -0.62 3.32 5.67
C MET A 54 -0.63 3.84 4.23
N PHE A 55 0.50 3.74 3.53
CA PHE A 55 0.60 4.08 2.10
C PHE A 55 -0.30 3.18 1.24
N GLY A 56 -0.38 1.89 1.56
CA GLY A 56 -1.30 0.96 0.90
C GLY A 56 -2.77 1.32 1.10
N LYS A 57 -3.13 1.88 2.27
CA LYS A 57 -4.48 2.37 2.50
C LYS A 57 -4.80 3.55 1.58
N VAL A 58 -3.89 4.52 1.47
CA VAL A 58 -4.02 5.67 0.55
C VAL A 58 -4.25 5.19 -0.88
N HIS A 59 -3.41 4.27 -1.37
CA HIS A 59 -3.54 3.73 -2.72
C HIS A 59 -4.90 3.07 -2.94
N GLN A 60 -5.34 2.19 -2.04
CA GLN A 60 -6.61 1.47 -2.21
C GLN A 60 -7.83 2.38 -2.15
N THR A 61 -7.87 3.36 -1.24
CA THR A 61 -8.99 4.30 -1.17
C THR A 61 -9.06 5.22 -2.40
N LEU A 62 -7.91 5.52 -3.03
CA LEU A 62 -7.90 6.25 -4.30
C LEU A 62 -8.47 5.40 -5.44
N LEU A 63 -8.10 4.11 -5.52
CA LEU A 63 -8.67 3.18 -6.50
C LEU A 63 -10.19 3.05 -6.36
N MET A 64 -10.69 2.92 -5.12
CA MET A 64 -12.13 2.90 -4.82
C MET A 64 -12.79 4.20 -5.29
N ALA A 65 -12.22 5.36 -4.96
CA ALA A 65 -12.78 6.62 -5.45
C ALA A 65 -12.80 6.69 -6.99
N THR A 66 -11.71 6.33 -7.69
CA THR A 66 -11.68 6.41 -9.16
C THR A 66 -12.70 5.49 -9.83
N GLU A 67 -12.92 4.31 -9.25
CA GLU A 67 -13.92 3.35 -9.70
C GLU A 67 -15.34 3.94 -9.61
N GLU A 68 -15.72 4.48 -8.45
CA GLU A 68 -17.01 5.19 -8.23
C GLU A 68 -17.22 6.38 -9.19
N ALA A 69 -16.15 7.07 -9.57
CA ALA A 69 -16.23 8.16 -10.53
C ALA A 69 -16.66 7.67 -11.92
N PHE A 70 -16.10 6.53 -12.37
CA PHE A 70 -16.51 5.90 -13.61
C PHE A 70 -17.89 5.24 -13.49
N GLY A 71 -18.21 4.63 -12.34
CA GLY A 71 -19.54 4.12 -12.01
C GLY A 71 -20.63 5.19 -12.20
N TYR A 72 -20.38 6.40 -11.69
CA TYR A 72 -21.28 7.54 -11.92
C TYR A 72 -21.45 7.89 -13.40
N LEU A 73 -20.38 7.89 -14.20
CA LEU A 73 -20.48 8.20 -15.63
C LEU A 73 -21.24 7.13 -16.42
N LEU A 74 -21.19 5.87 -15.98
CA LEU A 74 -21.91 4.76 -16.60
C LEU A 74 -23.41 4.78 -16.27
N THR A 75 -23.74 5.06 -15.02
CA THR A 75 -25.10 4.89 -14.51
C THR A 75 -25.89 6.20 -14.47
N GLY A 76 -25.20 7.33 -14.29
CA GLY A 76 -25.80 8.61 -13.91
C GLY A 76 -26.45 8.59 -12.52
N ASP A 77 -26.17 7.59 -11.68
CA ASP A 77 -26.72 7.48 -10.34
C ASP A 77 -25.94 8.39 -9.38
N ILE A 78 -26.64 9.33 -8.76
CA ILE A 78 -26.04 10.29 -7.81
C ILE A 78 -25.42 9.57 -6.60
N ALA A 79 -25.88 8.37 -6.25
CA ALA A 79 -25.28 7.59 -5.18
C ALA A 79 -23.79 7.29 -5.42
N GLU A 80 -23.41 6.96 -6.65
CA GLU A 80 -22.02 6.71 -7.08
C GLU A 80 -21.15 7.96 -6.92
N LYS A 81 -21.68 9.12 -7.31
CA LYS A 81 -20.98 10.40 -7.09
C LYS A 81 -20.83 10.72 -5.60
N GLU A 82 -21.83 10.40 -4.79
CA GLU A 82 -21.75 10.58 -3.33
C GLU A 82 -20.72 9.61 -2.72
N ALA A 83 -20.64 8.38 -3.23
CA ALA A 83 -19.66 7.38 -2.84
C ALA A 83 -18.24 7.77 -3.25
N PHE A 84 -18.02 8.30 -4.46
CA PHE A 84 -16.76 8.94 -4.87
C PHE A 84 -16.24 9.93 -3.82
N PHE A 85 -17.08 10.88 -3.38
CA PHE A 85 -16.66 11.88 -2.40
C PHE A 85 -16.46 11.28 -1.00
N LYS A 86 -17.15 10.20 -0.66
CA LYS A 86 -16.93 9.45 0.57
C LYS A 86 -15.57 8.73 0.54
N GLU A 87 -15.22 8.08 -0.56
CA GLU A 87 -13.94 7.38 -0.71
C GLU A 87 -12.77 8.36 -0.82
N LEU A 88 -12.95 9.53 -1.46
CA LEU A 88 -11.97 10.62 -1.38
C LEU A 88 -11.74 11.07 0.06
N ALA A 89 -12.79 11.27 0.86
CA ALA A 89 -12.64 11.64 2.26
C ALA A 89 -11.89 10.57 3.07
N LEU A 90 -12.13 9.29 2.80
CA LEU A 90 -11.37 8.18 3.40
C LEU A 90 -9.90 8.20 2.99
N SER A 91 -9.60 8.55 1.74
CA SER A 91 -8.23 8.76 1.26
C SER A 91 -7.56 9.95 1.97
N GLU A 92 -8.25 11.08 2.16
CA GLU A 92 -7.72 12.23 2.89
C GLU A 92 -7.41 11.90 4.37
N GLU A 93 -8.27 11.10 5.01
CA GLU A 93 -8.01 10.57 6.35
C GLU A 93 -6.76 9.67 6.38
N ALA A 94 -6.60 8.78 5.39
CA ALA A 94 -5.44 7.91 5.26
C ALA A 94 -4.15 8.71 4.99
N MET A 95 -4.21 9.72 4.13
CA MET A 95 -3.10 10.64 3.83
C MET A 95 -2.69 11.43 5.08
N THR A 96 -3.67 11.94 5.84
CA THR A 96 -3.40 12.65 7.10
C THR A 96 -2.74 11.74 8.14
N ALA A 97 -3.20 10.49 8.25
CA ALA A 97 -2.60 9.51 9.14
C ALA A 97 -1.16 9.17 8.73
N PHE A 98 -0.91 8.99 7.42
CA PHE A 98 0.42 8.79 6.87
C PHE A 98 1.36 9.96 7.20
N GLU A 99 0.94 11.20 6.96
CA GLU A 99 1.74 12.40 7.26
C GLU A 99 2.13 12.51 8.73
N GLY A 100 1.19 12.18 9.63
CA GLY A 100 1.46 12.15 11.07
C GLY A 100 2.56 11.17 11.43
N ALA A 101 2.55 9.99 10.81
CA ALA A 101 3.53 8.93 11.02
C ALA A 101 4.88 9.19 10.33
N ALA A 102 4.88 9.82 9.15
CA ALA A 102 6.08 10.04 8.33
C ALA A 102 7.18 10.83 9.05
N SER A 103 6.81 11.67 10.03
CA SER A 103 7.78 12.41 10.86
C SER A 103 8.71 11.52 11.70
N GLY A 104 8.30 10.28 11.97
CA GLY A 104 9.07 9.26 12.70
C GLY A 104 9.69 8.18 11.82
N ALA A 105 9.65 8.34 10.49
CA ALA A 105 10.12 7.33 9.53
C ALA A 105 11.60 6.99 9.70
N MET A 106 11.95 5.72 9.51
CA MET A 106 13.34 5.28 9.40
C MET A 106 13.93 5.63 8.02
N GLU A 107 15.25 5.43 7.87
CA GLU A 107 15.98 5.73 6.62
C GLU A 107 15.52 4.84 5.44
N ASP A 108 15.16 3.59 5.72
CA ASP A 108 14.66 2.62 4.74
C ASP A 108 13.22 2.90 4.27
N GLU A 109 12.45 3.70 5.02
CA GLU A 109 11.11 4.13 4.63
C GLU A 109 11.09 5.47 3.86
N GLN A 110 12.24 6.13 3.67
CA GLN A 110 12.32 7.43 3.00
C GLN A 110 11.84 7.39 1.54
N VAL A 111 11.92 6.24 0.89
CA VAL A 111 11.36 6.02 -0.46
C VAL A 111 9.84 6.20 -0.46
N ILE A 112 9.13 5.65 0.54
CA ILE A 112 7.68 5.83 0.67
C ILE A 112 7.35 7.27 1.03
N VAL A 113 8.12 7.89 1.94
CA VAL A 113 7.90 9.30 2.32
C VAL A 113 8.03 10.24 1.10
N THR A 114 9.10 10.07 0.32
CA THR A 114 9.31 10.88 -0.90
C THR A 114 8.24 10.60 -1.95
N GLY A 115 7.90 9.32 -2.14
CA GLY A 115 6.85 8.89 -3.06
C GLY A 115 5.47 9.44 -2.70
N PHE A 116 5.14 9.47 -1.41
CA PHE A 116 3.89 10.01 -0.91
C PHE A 116 3.74 11.51 -1.24
N ASP A 117 4.81 12.31 -1.17
CA ASP A 117 4.76 13.72 -1.55
C ASP A 117 4.42 13.92 -3.05
N GLU A 118 4.89 13.01 -3.91
CA GLU A 118 4.53 12.97 -5.34
C GLU A 118 3.04 12.58 -5.51
N VAL A 119 2.58 11.52 -4.84
CA VAL A 119 1.17 11.08 -4.84
C VAL A 119 0.24 12.20 -4.38
N LYS A 120 0.60 12.93 -3.32
CA LYS A 120 -0.18 14.07 -2.82
C LYS A 120 -0.31 15.20 -3.84
N THR A 121 0.72 15.43 -4.65
CA THR A 121 0.67 16.41 -5.72
C THR A 121 -0.29 15.95 -6.82
N SER A 122 -0.24 14.67 -7.19
CA SER A 122 -1.09 14.08 -8.22
C SER A 122 -2.56 13.99 -7.76
N TYR A 123 -2.81 13.71 -6.48
CA TYR A 123 -4.15 13.70 -5.86
C TYR A 123 -4.93 14.99 -6.12
N ALA A 124 -4.30 16.16 -5.93
CA ALA A 124 -4.97 17.43 -6.14
C ALA A 124 -5.42 17.64 -7.59
N ASN A 125 -4.67 17.09 -8.55
CA ASN A 125 -5.03 17.13 -9.98
C ASN A 125 -6.19 16.18 -10.27
N LEU A 126 -6.17 14.98 -9.71
CA LEU A 126 -7.26 14.00 -9.80
C LEU A 126 -8.59 14.60 -9.35
N THR A 127 -8.65 15.18 -8.15
CA THR A 127 -9.88 15.78 -7.61
C THR A 127 -10.42 16.91 -8.50
N ALA A 128 -9.52 17.78 -9.00
CA ALA A 128 -9.92 18.88 -9.88
C ALA A 128 -10.42 18.40 -11.25
N ALA A 129 -9.83 17.33 -11.78
CA ALA A 129 -10.27 16.71 -13.03
C ALA A 129 -11.63 16.03 -12.86
N ALA A 130 -11.84 15.30 -11.75
CA ALA A 130 -13.12 14.69 -11.41
C ALA A 130 -14.25 15.72 -11.30
N ASP A 131 -14.03 16.83 -10.58
CA ASP A 131 -15.01 17.92 -10.47
C ASP A 131 -15.39 18.49 -11.85
N THR A 132 -14.40 18.69 -12.72
CA THR A 132 -14.63 19.20 -14.07
C THR A 132 -15.45 18.21 -14.90
N MET A 133 -15.09 16.93 -14.85
CA MET A 133 -15.76 15.82 -15.53
C MET A 133 -17.22 15.66 -15.06
N PHE A 134 -17.48 15.72 -13.76
CA PHE A 134 -18.85 15.63 -13.24
C PHE A 134 -19.70 16.83 -13.65
N VAL A 135 -19.15 18.05 -13.58
CA VAL A 135 -19.88 19.26 -14.01
C VAL A 135 -20.24 19.19 -15.48
N SER A 136 -19.33 18.71 -16.35
CA SER A 136 -19.61 18.60 -17.77
C SER A 136 -20.59 17.48 -18.08
N PHE A 137 -20.48 16.32 -17.40
CA PHE A 137 -21.45 15.23 -17.48
C PHE A 137 -22.86 15.69 -17.10
N GLU A 138 -23.01 16.40 -15.98
CA GLU A 138 -24.30 16.91 -15.50
C GLU A 138 -24.90 17.99 -16.40
N THR A 139 -24.04 18.80 -17.03
CA THR A 139 -24.48 19.85 -17.95
C THR A 139 -24.97 19.28 -19.28
N GLU A 140 -24.23 18.31 -19.83
CA GLU A 140 -24.51 17.75 -21.15
C GLU A 140 -25.44 16.52 -21.10
N GLY A 141 -25.62 15.93 -19.92
CA GLY A 141 -26.40 14.70 -19.69
C GLY A 141 -25.75 13.44 -20.27
N LYS A 142 -24.45 13.49 -20.52
CA LYS A 142 -23.63 12.39 -21.07
C LYS A 142 -22.14 12.70 -20.88
N PRO A 143 -21.24 11.70 -20.97
CA PRO A 143 -19.80 11.94 -20.83
C PRO A 143 -19.26 12.91 -21.90
N VAL A 144 -18.46 13.89 -21.46
CA VAL A 144 -17.72 14.81 -22.34
C VAL A 144 -16.30 14.28 -22.46
N MET A 145 -16.00 13.68 -23.62
CA MET A 145 -14.79 12.86 -23.78
C MET A 145 -13.48 13.58 -23.46
N ASP A 146 -13.36 14.86 -23.80
CA ASP A 146 -12.14 15.64 -23.47
C ASP A 146 -11.92 15.73 -21.94
N ASP A 147 -12.98 15.81 -21.15
CA ASP A 147 -12.89 15.88 -19.69
C ASP A 147 -12.70 14.49 -19.06
N VAL A 148 -13.31 13.44 -19.64
CA VAL A 148 -13.08 12.05 -19.20
C VAL A 148 -11.62 11.65 -19.42
N ILE A 149 -11.05 11.95 -20.60
CA ILE A 149 -9.64 11.69 -20.89
C ILE A 149 -8.72 12.49 -19.96
N ALA A 150 -9.11 13.71 -19.57
CA ALA A 150 -8.31 14.51 -18.64
C ALA A 150 -8.37 13.95 -17.21
N PHE A 151 -9.52 13.40 -16.80
CA PHE A 151 -9.65 12.66 -15.56
C PHE A 151 -8.80 11.39 -15.60
N GLU A 152 -8.90 10.58 -16.65
CA GLU A 152 -8.15 9.34 -16.78
C GLU A 152 -6.63 9.58 -16.78
N ALA A 153 -6.16 10.58 -17.54
CA ALA A 153 -4.74 10.94 -17.47
C ALA A 153 -4.28 11.35 -16.06
N SER A 154 -5.18 11.84 -15.20
CA SER A 154 -4.87 12.13 -13.80
C SER A 154 -4.90 10.88 -12.93
N VAL A 155 -5.78 9.93 -13.23
CA VAL A 155 -5.85 8.58 -12.64
C VAL A 155 -4.53 7.85 -12.91
N ASP A 156 -4.11 7.73 -14.17
CA ASP A 156 -2.85 7.13 -14.61
C ASP A 156 -1.66 7.70 -13.85
N ILE A 157 -1.56 9.04 -13.78
CA ILE A 157 -0.42 9.70 -13.12
C ILE A 157 -0.37 9.36 -11.64
N VAL A 158 -1.51 9.31 -10.94
CA VAL A 158 -1.56 8.95 -9.53
C VAL A 158 -1.11 7.50 -9.34
N PHE A 159 -1.62 6.57 -10.16
CA PHE A 159 -1.37 5.14 -9.97
C PHE A 159 0.00 4.69 -10.49
N ASP A 160 0.49 5.24 -11.59
CA ASP A 160 1.90 5.10 -12.02
C ASP A 160 2.86 5.55 -10.91
N THR A 161 2.51 6.64 -10.21
CA THR A 161 3.32 7.13 -9.09
C THR A 161 3.28 6.16 -7.92
N THR A 162 2.10 5.66 -7.52
CA THR A 162 2.02 4.68 -6.42
C THR A 162 2.74 3.38 -6.75
N ASP A 163 2.62 2.89 -7.97
CA ASP A 163 3.24 1.63 -8.40
C ASP A 163 4.76 1.74 -8.45
N LYS A 164 5.29 2.84 -8.99
CA LYS A 164 6.72 3.13 -8.94
C LYS A 164 7.25 3.15 -7.51
N VAL A 165 6.49 3.74 -6.56
CA VAL A 165 6.89 3.75 -5.14
C VAL A 165 6.92 2.34 -4.57
N TRP A 166 5.95 1.49 -4.93
CA TRP A 166 5.93 0.10 -4.50
C TRP A 166 7.09 -0.72 -5.07
N ASP A 167 7.40 -0.54 -6.35
CA ASP A 167 8.53 -1.19 -7.01
C ASP A 167 9.87 -0.82 -6.38
N GLU A 168 10.05 0.47 -6.01
CA GLU A 168 11.25 0.94 -5.35
C GLU A 168 11.34 0.49 -3.88
N TYR A 169 10.21 0.44 -3.17
CA TYR A 169 10.17 0.04 -1.76
C TYR A 169 10.33 -1.47 -1.56
N ASN A 170 9.72 -2.30 -2.41
CA ASN A 170 9.51 -3.72 -2.11
C ASN A 170 10.00 -4.68 -3.21
N VAL A 171 11.32 -4.72 -3.39
CA VAL A 171 11.98 -5.53 -4.43
C VAL A 171 11.78 -7.05 -4.29
N ASP A 172 11.40 -7.53 -3.09
CA ASP A 172 11.22 -8.97 -2.77
C ASP A 172 9.73 -9.37 -2.59
N GLY A 173 8.81 -8.44 -2.89
CA GLY A 173 7.37 -8.61 -2.69
C GLY A 173 6.94 -8.62 -1.21
N PRO A 174 5.62 -8.64 -0.91
CA PRO A 174 5.08 -8.42 0.44
C PRO A 174 5.72 -9.30 1.52
N ALA A 175 6.01 -8.72 2.68
CA ALA A 175 6.74 -9.37 3.78
C ALA A 175 5.88 -10.33 4.62
N THR A 176 4.55 -10.23 4.54
CA THR A 176 3.61 -11.07 5.28
C THR A 176 2.48 -11.58 4.40
N VAL A 177 1.76 -12.60 4.87
CA VAL A 177 0.53 -13.09 4.21
C VAL A 177 -0.51 -11.97 4.13
N ASP A 178 -0.75 -11.24 5.21
CA ASP A 178 -1.72 -10.14 5.21
C ASP A 178 -1.36 -9.03 4.21
N ALA A 179 -0.08 -8.65 4.13
CA ALA A 179 0.39 -7.68 3.14
C ALA A 179 0.23 -8.22 1.71
N SER A 180 0.40 -9.53 1.51
CA SER A 180 0.16 -10.17 0.20
C SER A 180 -1.31 -10.15 -0.19
N VAL A 181 -2.23 -10.38 0.75
CA VAL A 181 -3.68 -10.28 0.51
C VAL A 181 -4.08 -8.84 0.19
N ARG A 182 -3.55 -7.85 0.92
CA ARG A 182 -3.79 -6.43 0.60
C ARG A 182 -3.28 -6.06 -0.80
N SER A 183 -2.07 -6.50 -1.15
CA SER A 183 -1.52 -6.28 -2.49
C SER A 183 -2.45 -6.85 -3.58
N LEU A 184 -3.03 -8.04 -3.36
CA LEU A 184 -3.98 -8.65 -4.30
C LEU A 184 -5.29 -7.86 -4.41
N TYR A 185 -5.82 -7.29 -3.32
CA TYR A 185 -6.98 -6.39 -3.39
C TYR A 185 -6.70 -5.14 -4.22
N GLY A 186 -5.52 -4.53 -4.07
CA GLY A 186 -5.12 -3.37 -4.89
C GLY A 186 -5.08 -3.71 -6.39
N ARG A 187 -4.50 -4.85 -6.76
CA ARG A 187 -4.47 -5.31 -8.16
C ARG A 187 -5.87 -5.60 -8.72
N LEU A 188 -6.74 -6.19 -7.90
CA LEU A 188 -8.11 -6.46 -8.31
C LEU A 188 -8.91 -5.17 -8.51
N LEU A 189 -8.69 -4.17 -7.65
CA LEU A 189 -9.27 -2.83 -7.78
C LEU A 189 -8.80 -2.10 -9.04
N ALA A 190 -7.52 -2.18 -9.38
CA ALA A 190 -7.00 -1.63 -10.64
C ALA A 190 -7.72 -2.25 -11.86
N ALA A 191 -7.80 -3.58 -11.92
CA ALA A 191 -8.55 -4.27 -12.98
C ALA A 191 -10.02 -3.84 -13.07
N VAL A 192 -10.65 -3.54 -11.92
CA VAL A 192 -12.04 -3.05 -11.87
C VAL A 192 -12.14 -1.62 -12.40
N GLN A 193 -11.26 -0.70 -11.99
CA GLN A 193 -11.29 0.68 -12.49
C GLN A 193 -11.16 0.68 -14.03
N GLU A 194 -10.21 -0.07 -14.59
CA GLU A 194 -10.05 -0.22 -16.04
C GLU A 194 -11.30 -0.82 -16.71
N SER A 195 -11.95 -1.77 -16.02
CA SER A 195 -13.21 -2.35 -16.49
C SER A 195 -14.33 -1.32 -16.60
N TYR A 196 -14.42 -0.37 -15.67
CA TYR A 196 -15.41 0.71 -15.70
C TYR A 196 -15.03 1.80 -16.71
N ALA A 197 -13.73 2.11 -16.85
CA ALA A 197 -13.22 3.09 -17.80
C ALA A 197 -13.55 2.68 -19.26
N TYR A 198 -13.45 1.39 -19.60
CA TYR A 198 -13.70 0.90 -20.95
C TYR A 198 -15.03 1.37 -21.58
N PRO A 199 -16.22 1.07 -21.01
CA PRO A 199 -17.49 1.51 -21.57
C PRO A 199 -17.70 3.03 -21.53
N VAL A 200 -17.01 3.77 -20.65
CA VAL A 200 -17.08 5.24 -20.58
C VAL A 200 -16.28 5.88 -21.73
N LEU A 201 -15.03 5.45 -21.91
CA LEU A 201 -14.11 5.98 -22.91
C LEU A 201 -14.37 5.41 -24.31
N GLY A 202 -14.85 4.16 -24.36
CA GLY A 202 -15.00 3.40 -25.59
C GLY A 202 -13.66 3.03 -26.24
N ASP A 203 -12.56 3.09 -25.49
CA ASP A 203 -11.23 2.70 -25.96
C ASP A 203 -10.96 1.23 -25.62
N MET A 204 -10.66 0.42 -26.63
CA MET A 204 -10.38 -1.02 -26.44
C MET A 204 -9.15 -1.26 -25.55
N ILE A 205 -8.26 -0.27 -25.43
CA ILE A 205 -7.07 -0.36 -24.57
C ILE A 205 -7.47 -0.64 -23.11
N GLU A 206 -8.47 0.06 -22.55
CA GLU A 206 -8.87 -0.16 -21.14
C GLU A 206 -9.38 -1.59 -20.90
N LYS A 207 -10.05 -2.20 -21.88
CA LYS A 207 -10.44 -3.61 -21.79
C LYS A 207 -9.22 -4.54 -21.85
N GLU A 208 -8.24 -4.23 -22.70
CA GLU A 208 -7.01 -5.01 -22.80
C GLU A 208 -6.21 -4.93 -21.51
N ASP A 209 -6.14 -3.76 -20.88
CA ASP A 209 -5.44 -3.51 -19.63
C ASP A 209 -6.16 -4.13 -18.44
N ALA A 210 -7.49 -4.01 -18.33
CA ALA A 210 -8.29 -4.73 -17.33
C ALA A 210 -8.04 -6.26 -17.39
N LEU A 211 -8.05 -6.86 -18.59
CA LEU A 211 -7.78 -8.28 -18.76
C LEU A 211 -6.33 -8.66 -18.47
N ALA A 212 -5.38 -7.76 -18.75
CA ALA A 212 -3.98 -7.93 -18.38
C ALA A 212 -3.82 -7.94 -16.86
N ASP A 213 -4.49 -7.04 -16.13
CA ASP A 213 -4.44 -6.97 -14.68
C ASP A 213 -5.08 -8.17 -14.00
N PHE A 214 -6.21 -8.67 -14.54
CA PHE A 214 -6.77 -9.94 -14.08
C PHE A 214 -5.80 -11.12 -14.29
N ALA A 215 -4.99 -11.11 -15.35
CA ALA A 215 -3.99 -12.15 -15.60
C ALA A 215 -2.71 -11.95 -14.75
N ASP A 216 -2.33 -10.71 -14.47
CA ASP A 216 -1.24 -10.39 -13.57
C ASP A 216 -1.58 -10.80 -12.13
N PHE A 217 -2.81 -10.56 -11.68
CA PHE A 217 -3.32 -11.09 -10.41
C PHE A 217 -3.06 -12.60 -10.27
N ASP A 218 -3.39 -13.38 -11.30
CA ASP A 218 -3.19 -14.84 -11.32
C ASP A 218 -1.69 -15.21 -11.30
N THR A 219 -0.84 -14.37 -11.87
CA THR A 219 0.62 -14.55 -11.84
C THR A 219 1.17 -14.27 -10.44
N VAL A 220 0.75 -13.16 -9.83
CA VAL A 220 1.22 -12.70 -8.51
C VAL A 220 0.74 -13.63 -7.41
N ILE A 221 -0.52 -14.08 -7.45
CA ILE A 221 -1.03 -15.02 -6.45
C ILE A 221 -0.25 -16.34 -6.47
N ALA A 222 0.15 -16.84 -7.64
CA ALA A 222 0.96 -18.05 -7.76
C ALA A 222 2.38 -17.86 -7.18
N GLN A 223 2.92 -16.65 -7.20
CA GLN A 223 4.18 -16.32 -6.52
C GLN A 223 3.99 -16.28 -5.00
N TYR A 224 2.88 -15.72 -4.52
CA TYR A 224 2.56 -15.67 -3.10
C TYR A 224 2.27 -17.04 -2.51
N GLU A 225 1.59 -17.93 -3.22
CA GLU A 225 1.40 -19.34 -2.82
C GLU A 225 2.73 -20.10 -2.71
N GLN A 226 3.73 -19.75 -3.53
CA GLN A 226 5.08 -20.33 -3.39
C GLN A 226 5.84 -19.77 -2.18
N LYS A 227 5.69 -18.46 -1.92
CA LYS A 227 6.33 -17.77 -0.77
C LYS A 227 5.69 -18.18 0.56
N TYR A 228 4.37 -18.41 0.57
CA TYR A 228 3.54 -18.71 1.74
C TYR A 228 2.70 -19.98 1.51
N PRO A 229 3.30 -21.18 1.52
CA PRO A 229 2.62 -22.42 1.14
C PRO A 229 1.51 -22.87 2.08
N ASP A 230 1.48 -22.35 3.31
CA ASP A 230 0.45 -22.65 4.31
C ASP A 230 -0.69 -21.61 4.31
N ALA A 231 -0.58 -20.53 3.53
CA ALA A 231 -1.61 -19.51 3.41
C ALA A 231 -2.72 -19.96 2.44
N SER A 232 -3.96 -19.58 2.74
CA SER A 232 -5.07 -19.75 1.82
C SER A 232 -5.37 -18.44 1.11
N TYR A 233 -5.48 -18.50 -0.21
CA TYR A 233 -5.94 -17.39 -1.05
C TYR A 233 -7.24 -17.74 -1.79
N ASP A 234 -7.96 -18.79 -1.36
CA ASP A 234 -9.12 -19.31 -2.08
C ASP A 234 -10.27 -18.29 -2.15
N ASP A 235 -10.49 -17.53 -1.07
CA ASP A 235 -11.57 -16.53 -1.02
C ASP A 235 -11.34 -15.39 -2.03
N ILE A 236 -10.11 -14.86 -2.12
CA ILE A 236 -9.81 -13.77 -3.05
C ILE A 236 -9.72 -14.26 -4.51
N LYS A 237 -9.34 -15.53 -4.75
CA LYS A 237 -9.44 -16.17 -6.08
C LYS A 237 -10.89 -16.31 -6.52
N ALA A 238 -11.77 -16.73 -5.61
CA ALA A 238 -13.20 -16.85 -5.91
C ALA A 238 -13.80 -15.49 -6.26
N MET A 239 -13.50 -14.47 -5.46
CA MET A 239 -13.91 -13.09 -5.72
C MET A 239 -13.42 -12.57 -7.07
N LYS A 240 -12.12 -12.73 -7.37
CA LYS A 240 -11.55 -12.34 -8.67
C LYS A 240 -12.28 -13.00 -9.84
N ALA A 241 -12.60 -14.29 -9.73
CA ALA A 241 -13.31 -15.02 -10.78
C ALA A 241 -14.74 -14.49 -11.00
N GLU A 242 -15.45 -14.14 -9.92
CA GLU A 242 -16.80 -13.56 -10.00
C GLU A 242 -16.77 -12.15 -10.61
N ILE A 243 -15.85 -11.30 -10.14
CA ILE A 243 -15.66 -9.93 -10.65
C ILE A 243 -15.27 -9.95 -12.13
N GLN A 244 -14.27 -10.76 -12.52
CA GLN A 244 -13.86 -10.86 -13.93
C GLN A 244 -15.02 -11.31 -14.82
N ALA A 245 -15.80 -12.31 -14.38
CA ALA A 245 -16.95 -12.78 -15.16
C ALA A 245 -18.04 -11.69 -15.32
N ALA A 246 -18.27 -10.89 -14.29
CA ALA A 246 -19.21 -9.76 -14.34
C ALA A 246 -18.69 -8.63 -15.25
N ALA A 247 -17.40 -8.28 -15.16
CA ALA A 247 -16.75 -7.32 -16.06
C ALA A 247 -16.83 -7.78 -17.53
N GLU A 248 -16.54 -9.05 -17.81
CA GLU A 248 -16.65 -9.60 -19.18
C GLU A 248 -18.09 -9.57 -19.71
N ALA A 249 -19.11 -9.75 -18.86
CA ALA A 249 -20.51 -9.60 -19.23
C ALA A 249 -20.85 -8.14 -19.57
N MET A 250 -20.40 -7.20 -18.74
CA MET A 250 -20.52 -5.76 -19.00
C MET A 250 -19.84 -5.37 -20.32
N PHE A 251 -18.63 -5.87 -20.59
CA PHE A 251 -17.93 -5.65 -21.86
C PHE A 251 -18.75 -6.18 -23.05
N ALA A 252 -19.27 -7.40 -22.94
CA ALA A 252 -20.05 -8.01 -24.01
C ALA A 252 -21.33 -7.22 -24.32
N SER A 253 -22.04 -6.74 -23.29
CA SER A 253 -23.24 -5.92 -23.47
C SER A 253 -22.92 -4.55 -24.10
N PHE A 254 -21.81 -3.93 -23.70
CA PHE A 254 -21.31 -2.69 -24.31
C PHE A 254 -20.93 -2.89 -25.78
N GLU A 255 -20.19 -3.94 -26.12
CA GLU A 255 -19.78 -4.24 -27.49
C GLU A 255 -20.96 -4.56 -28.41
N GLU A 256 -22.01 -5.21 -27.88
CA GLU A 256 -23.23 -5.53 -28.65
C GLU A 256 -24.09 -4.29 -28.89
N ASN A 257 -24.27 -3.44 -27.86
CA ASN A 257 -25.30 -2.39 -27.86
C ASN A 257 -24.75 -0.97 -28.03
N GLY A 258 -23.44 -0.78 -27.89
CA GLY A 258 -22.79 0.53 -27.78
C GLY A 258 -22.98 1.22 -26.43
N THR A 259 -23.59 0.54 -25.47
CA THR A 259 -23.82 0.96 -24.08
C THR A 259 -23.86 -0.28 -23.20
N ALA A 260 -23.27 -0.26 -22.02
CA ALA A 260 -23.35 -1.37 -21.08
C ALA A 260 -24.81 -1.58 -20.61
N ASP A 261 -25.22 -2.84 -20.44
CA ASP A 261 -26.54 -3.16 -19.85
C ASP A 261 -26.52 -2.75 -18.36
N PRO A 262 -27.48 -1.94 -17.89
CA PRO A 262 -27.55 -1.54 -16.48
C PRO A 262 -27.58 -2.72 -15.50
N ALA A 263 -28.11 -3.88 -15.89
CA ALA A 263 -28.12 -5.07 -15.05
C ALA A 263 -26.72 -5.70 -14.90
N ASP A 264 -25.89 -5.62 -15.95
CA ASP A 264 -24.51 -6.12 -15.91
C ASP A 264 -23.62 -5.19 -15.09
N VAL A 265 -23.80 -3.87 -15.25
CA VAL A 265 -23.12 -2.84 -14.42
C VAL A 265 -23.47 -3.05 -12.94
N ALA A 266 -24.76 -3.15 -12.60
CA ALA A 266 -25.18 -3.34 -11.20
C ALA A 266 -24.73 -4.68 -10.59
N ALA A 267 -24.58 -5.73 -11.42
CA ALA A 267 -24.07 -7.01 -10.97
C ALA A 267 -22.57 -6.95 -10.62
N LEU A 268 -21.78 -6.25 -11.44
CA LEU A 268 -20.38 -5.97 -11.14
C LEU A 268 -20.25 -5.10 -9.89
N GLU A 269 -21.01 -4.00 -9.82
CA GLU A 269 -21.04 -3.06 -8.70
C GLU A 269 -21.25 -3.74 -7.34
N THR A 270 -22.24 -4.64 -7.28
CA THR A 270 -22.51 -5.40 -6.05
C THR A 270 -21.30 -6.21 -5.57
N LEU A 271 -20.50 -6.75 -6.49
CA LEU A 271 -19.31 -7.54 -6.16
C LEU A 271 -18.14 -6.63 -5.76
N VAL A 272 -18.01 -5.48 -6.42
CA VAL A 272 -16.98 -4.48 -6.13
C VAL A 272 -17.20 -3.88 -4.74
N GLU A 273 -18.44 -3.57 -4.36
CA GLU A 273 -18.76 -3.09 -3.01
C GLU A 273 -18.43 -4.13 -1.92
N GLU A 274 -18.72 -5.41 -2.16
CA GLU A 274 -18.30 -6.48 -1.23
C GLU A 274 -16.76 -6.57 -1.12
N MET A 275 -16.06 -6.38 -2.23
CA MET A 275 -14.60 -6.33 -2.25
C MET A 275 -14.09 -5.12 -1.46
N ASN A 276 -14.65 -3.92 -1.68
CA ASN A 276 -14.25 -2.67 -1.03
C ASN A 276 -14.39 -2.78 0.49
N GLU A 277 -15.52 -3.29 0.97
CA GLU A 277 -15.73 -3.56 2.38
C GLU A 277 -14.67 -4.50 2.99
N LYS A 278 -14.28 -5.56 2.26
CA LYS A 278 -13.30 -6.53 2.73
C LYS A 278 -11.89 -5.96 2.72
N ALA A 279 -11.52 -5.19 1.70
CA ALA A 279 -10.24 -4.50 1.60
C ALA A 279 -10.05 -3.52 2.76
N LEU A 280 -11.07 -2.69 3.06
CA LEU A 280 -11.01 -1.72 4.16
C LEU A 280 -10.83 -2.39 5.53
N LYS A 281 -11.57 -3.48 5.80
CA LYS A 281 -11.47 -4.25 7.07
C LYS A 281 -10.05 -4.75 7.34
N LEU A 282 -9.25 -5.03 6.29
CA LEU A 282 -7.87 -5.46 6.48
C LEU A 282 -6.99 -4.37 7.09
N PHE A 283 -7.23 -3.09 6.83
CA PHE A 283 -6.44 -2.01 7.42
C PHE A 283 -6.78 -1.76 8.88
N ASP A 284 -8.05 -1.96 9.27
CA ASP A 284 -8.51 -1.73 10.64
C ASP A 284 -7.93 -2.77 11.61
N THR A 285 -7.79 -4.03 11.18
CA THR A 285 -7.24 -5.13 12.00
C THR A 285 -5.74 -5.03 12.26
N SER A 286 -4.96 -4.25 11.49
CA SER A 286 -3.52 -4.04 11.80
C SER A 286 -3.24 -2.97 12.87
N SER A 287 -4.27 -2.25 13.33
CA SER A 287 -4.12 -1.24 14.37
C SER A 287 -4.34 -1.78 15.80
N GLU A 288 -4.88 -2.99 15.94
CA GLU A 288 -5.23 -3.58 17.25
C GLU A 288 -4.12 -4.42 17.90
N GLU A 289 -3.01 -4.72 17.21
CA GLU A 289 -1.82 -5.34 17.84
C GLU A 289 -0.85 -4.30 18.42
N THR A 290 -1.36 -3.34 19.19
CA THR A 290 -0.52 -2.70 20.22
C THR A 290 -0.64 -3.52 21.49
N VAL A 291 0.34 -4.41 21.72
CA VAL A 291 0.49 -5.13 22.99
C VAL A 291 0.64 -4.08 24.09
N VAL A 292 -0.43 -3.81 24.82
CA VAL A 292 -0.37 -3.09 26.09
C VAL A 292 0.35 -4.02 27.06
N ILE A 293 1.65 -3.83 27.23
CA ILE A 293 2.36 -4.40 28.36
C ILE A 293 1.82 -3.67 29.59
N GLU A 294 0.95 -4.32 30.36
CA GLU A 294 0.61 -3.85 31.71
C GLU A 294 1.89 -3.83 32.53
N GLU A 295 2.39 -2.64 32.88
CA GLU A 295 3.40 -2.46 33.93
C GLU A 295 2.84 -3.00 35.26
N SER A 296 3.17 -4.25 35.55
CA SER A 296 3.04 -4.83 36.89
C SER A 296 4.04 -4.14 37.82
N SER A 297 3.63 -3.04 38.45
CA SER A 297 4.37 -2.39 39.54
C SER A 297 4.16 -3.14 40.86
N GLU A 298 4.82 -4.29 41.02
CA GLU A 298 5.07 -4.85 42.36
C GLU A 298 6.44 -4.38 42.85
N ILE A 299 6.46 -3.21 43.48
CA ILE A 299 7.58 -2.80 44.33
C ILE A 299 7.38 -3.53 45.67
N GLU A 300 8.15 -4.60 45.90
CA GLU A 300 8.31 -5.17 47.25
C GLU A 300 8.99 -4.13 48.15
N GLU A 301 8.20 -3.46 48.98
CA GLU A 301 8.71 -2.65 50.10
C GLU A 301 9.38 -3.58 51.14
N THR A 302 10.69 -3.78 51.01
CA THR A 302 11.50 -4.33 52.12
C THR A 302 11.62 -3.30 53.24
N ALA A 303 10.76 -3.44 54.27
CA ALA A 303 10.85 -2.67 55.50
C ALA A 303 12.15 -3.00 56.27
N VAL A 304 13.08 -2.06 56.32
CA VAL A 304 14.28 -2.12 57.16
C VAL A 304 13.89 -1.85 58.61
N ASN A 305 13.82 -2.90 59.42
CA ASN A 305 13.60 -2.78 60.86
C ASN A 305 14.94 -2.47 61.55
N THR A 306 15.12 -1.23 62.01
CA THR A 306 16.27 -0.82 62.82
C THR A 306 16.01 -1.15 64.29
N THR A 307 16.81 -2.04 64.88
CA THR A 307 17.03 -2.04 66.33
C THR A 307 18.38 -2.65 66.70
N ALA A 308 19.31 -1.80 67.15
CA ALA A 308 20.13 -1.93 68.35
C ALA A 308 20.99 -0.68 68.51
#